data_AF-A0A940VA50-F1
#
_entry.id   AF-A0A940VA50-F1
#
_cell.length_a   1.000
_cell.length_b   1.000
_cell.length_c   1.000
_cell.angle_alpha   90.00
_cell.angle_beta   90.00
_cell.angle_gamma   90.00
#
_symmetry.space_group_name_H-M   'P 1'
#
loop_
_entity.id
_entity.type
_entity.pdbx_description
1 polymer ?
#
loop_
_entity_poly.entity_id
_entity_poly.type
_entity_poly.pdbx_seq_one_letter_code
_entity_poly.pdbx_strand_id
1 'polypeptide(L)'
;MASPRHADLLMCTGPGSTQLLMAAHETYEAMAKPKWVVAVGDCAIDGGVFKGAYASKDGIDNVLPVDVRIPGCPPKPEDIVNALLEFMGKG
;
A
#
# COMPACT_ATOMS: atom_id res chain seq x y z
N MET A 1 6.02 -5.16 -12.67
CA MET A 1 7.24 -5.99 -12.54
C MET A 1 6.82 -7.33 -11.93
N ALA A 2 7.22 -8.47 -12.51
CA ALA A 2 6.67 -9.76 -12.09
C ALA A 2 7.37 -10.39 -10.87
N SER A 3 8.55 -9.92 -10.49
CA SER A 3 9.33 -10.43 -9.37
C SER A 3 9.48 -9.36 -8.27
N PRO A 4 9.10 -9.65 -7.03
CA PRO A 4 9.30 -8.75 -5.89
C PRO A 4 10.78 -8.41 -5.64
N ARG A 5 11.70 -9.32 -5.99
CA ARG A 5 13.15 -9.13 -5.76
C ARG A 5 13.77 -7.97 -6.54
N HIS A 6 13.10 -7.52 -7.60
CA HIS A 6 13.56 -6.40 -8.42
C HIS A 6 12.72 -5.13 -8.19
N ALA A 7 11.72 -5.20 -7.31
CA ALA A 7 10.86 -4.08 -7.00
C ALA A 7 11.37 -3.35 -5.75
N ASP A 8 11.47 -2.03 -5.84
CA ASP A 8 11.82 -1.17 -4.70
C ASP A 8 10.58 -0.67 -3.96
N LEU A 9 9.40 -0.72 -4.61
CA LEU A 9 8.13 -0.18 -4.09
C LEU A 9 7.03 -1.25 -4.13
N LEU A 10 6.35 -1.46 -3.00
CA LEU A 10 5.10 -2.21 -2.90
C LEU A 10 3.93 -1.24 -2.72
N MET A 11 3.04 -1.20 -3.69
CA MET A 11 1.89 -0.30 -3.69
C MET A 11 0.59 -1.08 -3.48
N CYS A 12 -0.15 -0.76 -2.41
CA CYS A 12 -1.41 -1.40 -2.05
C CYS A 12 -2.57 -0.44 -2.39
N THR A 13 -3.38 -0.78 -3.40
CA THR A 13 -4.34 0.15 -4.04
C THR A 13 -5.82 -0.14 -3.76
N GLY A 14 -6.12 -0.73 -2.61
CA GLY A 14 -7.50 -1.05 -2.24
C GLY A 14 -7.59 -1.93 -1.00
N PRO A 15 -8.80 -2.42 -0.66
CA PRO A 15 -8.97 -3.30 0.49
C PRO A 15 -8.21 -4.61 0.26
N GLY A 16 -7.49 -5.07 1.28
CA GLY A 16 -6.87 -6.40 1.29
C GLY A 16 -7.74 -7.40 2.02
N SER A 17 -8.03 -8.55 1.41
CA SER A 17 -8.52 -9.70 2.20
C SER A 17 -7.40 -10.22 3.10
N THR A 18 -7.71 -10.92 4.19
CA THR A 18 -6.69 -11.52 5.08
C THR A 18 -5.66 -12.34 4.31
N GLN A 19 -6.09 -13.06 3.26
CA GLN A 19 -5.19 -13.82 2.38
C GLN A 19 -4.29 -12.93 1.55
N LEU A 20 -4.84 -11.85 0.97
CA LEU A 20 -4.04 -10.91 0.18
C LEU A 20 -3.04 -10.14 1.06
N LEU A 21 -3.42 -9.81 2.29
CA LEU A 21 -2.53 -9.15 3.25
C LEU A 21 -1.35 -10.05 3.65
N MET A 22 -1.58 -11.35 3.85
CA MET A 22 -0.49 -12.32 4.06
C MET A 22 0.43 -12.41 2.84
N ALA A 23 -0.12 -12.49 1.63
CA ALA A 23 0.67 -12.50 0.40
C ALA A 23 1.46 -11.20 0.21
N ALA A 24 0.89 -10.05 0.60
CA ALA A 24 1.58 -8.76 0.58
C ALA A 24 2.75 -8.73 1.58
N HIS A 25 2.58 -9.31 2.77
CA HIS A 25 3.66 -9.46 3.75
C HIS A 25 4.82 -10.31 3.22
N GLU A 26 4.52 -11.48 2.64
CA GLU A 26 5.54 -12.34 2.01
C GLU A 26 6.23 -11.65 0.83
N THR A 27 5.46 -10.89 0.04
CA THR A 27 5.99 -10.08 -1.06
C THR A 27 6.96 -9.02 -0.55
N TYR A 28 6.58 -8.27 0.50
CA TYR A 28 7.44 -7.28 1.13
C TYR A 28 8.73 -7.92 1.66
N GLU A 29 8.65 -9.07 2.33
CA GLU A 29 9.83 -9.79 2.84
C GLU A 29 10.76 -10.26 1.72
N ALA A 30 10.21 -10.62 0.56
CA ALA A 30 10.99 -11.04 -0.61
C ALA A 30 11.65 -9.89 -1.39
N MET A 31 11.31 -8.62 -1.12
CA MET A 31 11.92 -7.45 -1.77
C MET A 31 13.33 -7.18 -1.25
N ALA A 32 14.23 -6.76 -2.14
CA ALA A 32 15.57 -6.31 -1.79
C ALA A 32 15.52 -4.94 -1.08
N LYS A 33 16.54 -4.61 -0.27
CA LYS A 33 16.69 -3.28 0.32
C LYS A 33 17.47 -2.35 -0.63
N PRO A 34 17.15 -1.05 -0.67
CA PRO A 34 16.06 -0.36 0.05
C PRO A 34 14.66 -0.68 -0.52
N LYS A 35 13.65 -0.77 0.34
CA LYS A 35 12.26 -1.09 -0.02
C LYS A 35 11.26 -0.20 0.72
N TRP A 36 10.15 0.13 0.07
CA TRP A 36 9.09 0.99 0.63
C TRP A 36 7.69 0.47 0.33
N VAL A 37 6.74 0.82 1.21
CA VAL A 37 5.32 0.48 1.09
C VAL A 37 4.48 1.75 0.96
N VAL A 38 3.58 1.76 -0.02
CA VAL A 38 2.64 2.86 -0.27
C VAL A 38 1.21 2.34 -0.16
N ALA A 39 0.42 2.92 0.74
CA ALA A 39 -1.01 2.67 0.85
C ALA A 39 -1.78 3.72 0.04
N VAL A 40 -2.61 3.26 -0.90
CA VAL A 40 -3.39 4.12 -1.79
C VAL A 40 -4.87 3.86 -1.62
N GLY A 41 -5.55 4.91 -1.18
CA GLY A 41 -6.95 4.96 -0.85
C GLY A 41 -7.24 4.52 0.58
N ASP A 42 -8.38 4.99 1.09
CA ASP A 42 -8.78 4.84 2.50
C ASP A 42 -8.91 3.35 2.89
N CYS A 43 -9.37 2.53 1.94
CA CYS A 43 -9.48 1.08 2.14
C CYS A 43 -8.11 0.40 2.40
N ALA A 44 -7.05 0.89 1.77
CA ALA A 44 -5.71 0.38 2.00
C ALA A 44 -5.13 0.95 3.31
N ILE A 45 -5.38 2.21 3.62
CA ILE A 45 -4.82 2.89 4.78
C ILE A 45 -5.40 2.34 6.09
N ASP A 46 -6.73 2.37 6.25
CA ASP A 46 -7.39 2.05 7.54
C ASP A 46 -8.62 1.15 7.41
N GLY A 47 -8.79 0.52 6.24
CA GLY A 47 -9.93 -0.32 5.91
C GLY A 47 -11.09 0.46 5.28
N GLY A 48 -11.14 1.79 5.40
CA GLY A 48 -12.16 2.64 4.77
C GLY A 48 -13.59 2.13 4.99
N VAL A 49 -14.35 1.97 3.91
CA VAL A 49 -15.73 1.43 3.96
C VAL A 49 -15.80 -0.03 4.43
N PHE A 50 -14.68 -0.75 4.47
CA PHE A 50 -14.55 -2.13 4.94
C PHE A 50 -13.97 -2.24 6.35
N LYS A 51 -13.84 -1.13 7.07
CA LYS A 51 -13.36 -1.12 8.46
C LYS A 51 -14.27 -1.95 9.37
N GLY A 52 -13.68 -2.76 10.25
CA GLY A 52 -14.36 -3.71 11.11
C GLY A 52 -14.79 -5.00 10.41
N ALA A 53 -14.61 -5.13 9.09
CA ALA A 53 -14.88 -6.38 8.40
C ALA A 53 -13.82 -7.43 8.75
N TYR A 54 -14.25 -8.68 9.00
CA TYR A 54 -13.36 -9.76 9.41
C TYR A 54 -12.18 -10.01 8.45
N ALA A 55 -12.37 -9.64 7.17
CA ALA A 55 -11.44 -9.89 6.10
C ALA A 55 -10.44 -8.76 5.85
N SER A 56 -10.65 -7.53 6.36
CA SER A 56 -9.88 -6.35 5.93
C SER A 56 -8.71 -5.97 6.84
N LYS A 57 -8.66 -6.54 8.06
CA LYS A 57 -7.67 -6.21 9.11
C LYS A 57 -7.52 -4.70 9.37
N ASP A 58 -8.55 -3.91 9.06
CA ASP A 58 -8.55 -2.45 9.19
C ASP A 58 -7.39 -1.78 8.44
N GLY A 59 -7.00 -2.32 7.27
CA GLY A 59 -5.99 -1.72 6.39
C GLY A 59 -4.61 -2.38 6.47
N ILE A 60 -3.76 -2.04 5.49
CA ILE A 60 -2.38 -2.55 5.37
C ILE A 60 -1.44 -1.94 6.42
N ASP A 61 -1.78 -0.78 6.98
CA ASP A 61 -1.03 -0.12 8.07
C ASP A 61 -0.85 -1.03 9.30
N ASN A 62 -1.80 -1.95 9.53
CA ASN A 62 -1.73 -2.90 10.64
C ASN A 62 -0.88 -4.14 10.33
N VAL A 63 -0.39 -4.29 9.09
CA VAL A 63 0.28 -5.49 8.59
C VAL A 63 1.70 -5.20 8.08
N LEU A 64 1.91 -4.04 7.47
CA LEU A 64 3.19 -3.64 6.87
C LEU A 64 3.63 -2.24 7.34
N PRO A 65 4.94 -1.94 7.33
CA PRO A 65 5.44 -0.61 7.62
C PRO A 65 5.17 0.33 6.44
N VAL A 66 4.05 1.06 6.49
CA VAL A 66 3.65 1.99 5.41
C VAL A 66 4.41 3.32 5.49
N ASP A 67 5.16 3.61 4.44
CA ASP A 67 5.97 4.83 4.29
C ASP A 67 5.15 6.01 3.76
N VAL A 68 4.26 5.77 2.79
CA VAL A 68 3.45 6.83 2.15
C VAL A 68 1.98 6.44 2.16
N ARG A 69 1.12 7.41 2.50
CA ARG A 69 -0.35 7.27 2.54
C ARG A 69 -0.97 8.26 1.58
N ILE A 70 -1.76 7.77 0.63
CA ILE A 70 -2.46 8.58 -0.37
C ILE A 70 -3.96 8.43 -0.12
N PRO A 71 -4.62 9.35 0.61
CA PRO A 71 -6.03 9.22 0.99
C PRO A 71 -6.97 9.39 -0.20
N GLY A 72 -8.14 8.75 -0.15
CA GLY A 72 -9.21 8.87 -1.14
C GLY A 72 -10.00 7.58 -1.37
N CYS A 73 -11.20 7.70 -1.96
CA CYS A 73 -12.08 6.56 -2.23
C CYS A 73 -12.85 6.68 -3.57
N PRO A 74 -12.16 6.56 -4.73
CA PRO A 74 -10.72 6.42 -4.89
C PRO A 74 -9.98 7.78 -4.91
N PRO A 75 -8.68 7.82 -4.59
CA PRO A 75 -7.86 9.01 -4.78
C PRO A 75 -7.82 9.42 -6.26
N LYS A 76 -7.69 10.72 -6.55
CA LYS A 76 -7.56 11.14 -7.94
C LYS A 76 -6.20 10.73 -8.49
N PRO A 77 -6.09 10.46 -9.81
CA PRO A 77 -4.81 10.13 -10.43
C PRO A 77 -3.72 11.19 -10.20
N GLU A 78 -4.10 12.48 -10.21
CA GLU A 78 -3.20 13.61 -9.94
C GLU A 78 -2.60 13.55 -8.52
N ASP A 79 -3.41 13.18 -7.52
CA ASP A 79 -2.96 13.06 -6.13
C ASP A 79 -1.94 11.92 -5.96
N ILE A 80 -2.15 10.81 -6.67
CA ILE A 80 -1.21 9.67 -6.66
C ILE A 80 0.14 10.08 -7.25
N VAL A 81 0.13 10.74 -8.41
CA VAL A 81 1.35 11.18 -9.09
C VAL A 81 2.10 12.20 -8.24
N ASN A 82 1.41 13.19 -7.69
CA ASN A 82 2.01 14.23 -6.84
C ASN A 82 2.67 13.63 -5.60
N ALA A 83 1.99 12.72 -4.91
CA ALA A 83 2.55 12.06 -3.73
C ALA A 83 3.82 11.24 -4.06
N LEU A 84 3.85 10.57 -5.22
CA LEU A 84 5.05 9.83 -5.65
C LEU A 84 6.19 10.77 -6.04
N LEU A 85 5.90 11.89 -6.69
CA LEU A 85 6.91 12.90 -7.02
C LEU A 85 7.51 13.52 -5.77
N GLU A 86 6.68 13.90 -4.80
CA GLU A 86 7.13 14.43 -3.51
C GLU A 86 8.00 13.41 -2.76
N PHE A 87 7.55 12.15 -2.68
CA PHE A 87 8.32 11.06 -2.08
C PHE A 87 9.70 10.85 -2.73
N MET A 88 9.79 11.01 -4.06
CA MET A 88 11.05 10.92 -4.81
C MET A 88 11.93 12.18 -4.71
N GLY A 89 11.49 13.23 -4.00
CA GLY A 89 12.18 14.52 -3.94
C GLY A 89 12.15 15.29 -5.27
N LYS A 90 11.12 15.05 -6.09
CA LYS A 90 10.90 15.67 -7.41
C LYS A 90 9.64 16.54 -7.48
N GLY A 91 8.93 16.71 -6.35
CA GLY A 91 7.73 17.54 -6.20
C GLY A 91 8.03 18.95 -5.71
#